data_AF-A0AA88TUH4-F1
#
_entry.id   AF-A0AA88TUH4-F1
#
_cell.length_a   1.000
_cell.length_b   1.000
_cell.length_c   1.000
_cell.angle_alpha   90.00
_cell.angle_beta   90.00
_cell.angle_gamma   90.00
#
_symmetry.space_group_name_H-M   'P 1'
#
loop_
_entity.id
_entity.type
_entity.pdbx_description
1 polymer ?
#
loop_
_entity_poly.entity_id
_entity_poly.type
_entity_poly.pdbx_seq_one_letter_code
_entity_poly.pdbx_strand_id
1 'polypeptide(L)'
;MLKAKACRSSGSVPSLIAMATLAPECREVCDPEKCRSIQARKKHKEKTLRHNPDVLYADYIQLNGKKTKNNFIFHTTMISAWKSAICEEYTHVFKEGIGRGGRLTICENEMLDTDNPILTITYYTKGTFLLQDNEASLNSFEEIFPLLKAKVEKERDETHVNCTDSEEEGPVNPTPSPSEHQLRDSLALLELDFTEFRERTQAKLPDAHNTNIYIQELKDELQQLKKNTSSSITELTRTIRDLQEENRTLRLQLCRLEEDTEKKGENFSRQLQEINDQLQKNTKDITLHYNTAPTTDKPNATNTECEPTTNLQQHRPHLPNLNLIQMFSSSWTLMENSWIPRNSSHTKESLQSDVAQLAMPTRSSENSQDTPHVLSL
;
A
#
# COMPACT_ATOMS: atom_id res chain seq x y z
N MET A 1 7.07 -42.94 59.33
CA MET A 1 5.75 -43.42 58.83
C MET A 1 4.84 -42.22 58.59
N LEU A 2 4.37 -42.07 57.35
CA LEU A 2 3.12 -41.43 56.86
C LEU A 2 2.79 -39.97 57.25
N LYS A 3 2.85 -39.04 56.27
CA LYS A 3 1.72 -38.33 55.57
C LYS A 3 1.01 -37.28 56.46
N ALA A 4 0.70 -36.05 56.03
CA ALA A 4 0.22 -35.62 54.73
C ALA A 4 0.55 -34.13 54.43
N LYS A 5 0.68 -33.86 53.13
CA LYS A 5 0.97 -32.57 52.48
C LYS A 5 -0.34 -32.06 51.90
N ALA A 6 -0.81 -30.89 52.32
CA ALA A 6 -1.98 -30.22 51.74
C ALA A 6 -1.51 -29.20 50.69
N CYS A 7 -1.61 -29.57 49.41
CA CYS A 7 -1.46 -28.65 48.29
C CYS A 7 -2.77 -27.89 48.09
N ARG A 8 -2.71 -26.56 48.13
CA ARG A 8 -3.80 -25.68 47.69
C ARG A 8 -3.89 -25.72 46.17
N SER A 9 -5.10 -25.93 45.67
CA SER A 9 -5.45 -25.93 44.26
C SER A 9 -5.33 -24.51 43.69
N SER A 10 -4.40 -24.31 42.76
CA SER A 10 -4.44 -23.20 41.82
C SER A 10 -5.63 -23.40 40.89
N GLY A 11 -6.57 -22.44 40.90
CA GLY A 11 -7.67 -22.38 39.95
C GLY A 11 -7.13 -22.26 38.53
N SER A 12 -7.29 -23.34 37.77
CA SER A 12 -7.08 -23.36 36.33
C SER A 12 -8.12 -22.46 35.68
N VAL A 13 -7.69 -21.34 35.12
CA VAL A 13 -8.48 -20.58 34.14
C VAL A 13 -8.78 -21.54 32.98
N PRO A 14 -10.03 -21.62 32.47
CA PRO A 14 -10.34 -22.45 31.31
C PRO A 14 -9.68 -21.83 30.07
N SER A 15 -8.47 -22.30 29.76
CA SER A 15 -7.92 -22.32 28.42
C SER A 15 -8.70 -23.36 27.63
N LEU A 16 -9.56 -22.93 26.70
CA LEU A 16 -10.06 -23.70 25.54
C LEU A 16 -11.12 -22.87 24.78
N ILE A 17 -10.67 -21.84 24.06
CA ILE A 17 -11.21 -21.63 22.72
C ILE A 17 -10.16 -22.25 21.80
N ALA A 18 -10.38 -23.53 21.47
CA ALA A 18 -9.71 -24.12 20.32
C ALA A 18 -10.21 -23.34 19.10
N MET A 19 -9.50 -22.27 18.75
CA MET A 19 -9.57 -21.64 17.44
C MET A 19 -9.19 -22.75 16.46
N ALA A 20 -10.19 -23.45 15.93
CA ALA A 20 -10.01 -24.33 14.80
C ALA A 20 -9.22 -23.54 13.77
N THR A 21 -8.00 -23.99 13.48
CA THR A 21 -7.13 -23.38 12.48
C THR A 21 -7.81 -23.58 11.14
N LEU A 22 -8.77 -22.70 10.82
CA LEU A 22 -9.38 -22.60 9.52
C LEU A 22 -8.24 -22.23 8.59
N ALA A 23 -7.76 -23.21 7.84
CA ALA A 23 -6.71 -22.98 6.86
C ALA A 23 -7.15 -21.82 5.95
N PRO A 24 -6.25 -20.87 5.65
CA PRO A 24 -6.58 -19.75 4.78
C PRO A 24 -7.05 -20.29 3.43
N GLU A 25 -8.32 -20.06 3.11
CA GLU A 25 -8.97 -20.61 1.92
C GLU A 25 -8.71 -19.72 0.70
N CYS A 26 -7.43 -19.48 0.41
CA CYS A 26 -7.02 -18.78 -0.79
C CYS A 26 -7.10 -19.74 -2.00
N ARG A 27 -7.80 -19.32 -3.05
CA ARG A 27 -8.02 -20.13 -4.25
C ARG A 27 -7.39 -19.48 -5.47
N GLU A 28 -6.91 -20.29 -6.40
CA GLU A 28 -6.48 -19.79 -7.71
C GLU A 28 -7.68 -19.74 -8.68
N VAL A 29 -7.80 -18.66 -9.47
CA VAL A 29 -8.76 -18.62 -10.58
C VAL A 29 -8.17 -19.37 -11.77
N CYS A 30 -8.55 -20.63 -11.95
CA CYS A 30 -8.20 -21.39 -13.15
C CYS A 30 -9.19 -21.09 -14.28
N ASP A 31 -8.72 -20.47 -15.37
CA ASP A 31 -9.53 -20.28 -16.58
C ASP A 31 -9.75 -21.63 -17.31
N PRO A 32 -10.98 -21.99 -17.69
CA PRO A 32 -11.24 -23.18 -18.49
C PRO A 32 -10.55 -23.10 -19.85
N GLU A 33 -10.02 -24.21 -20.37
CA GLU A 33 -9.40 -24.29 -21.71
C GLU A 33 -10.34 -23.82 -22.84
N LYS A 34 -11.66 -23.92 -22.61
CA LYS A 34 -12.70 -23.48 -23.54
C LYS A 34 -12.81 -21.95 -23.65
N CYS A 35 -12.30 -21.20 -22.66
CA CYS A 35 -12.29 -19.73 -22.63
C CYS A 35 -11.11 -19.18 -23.43
N ARG A 36 -11.17 -19.27 -24.76
CA ARG A 36 -10.11 -18.79 -25.65
C ARG A 36 -10.04 -17.26 -25.78
N SER A 37 -11.16 -16.56 -25.60
CA SER A 37 -11.21 -15.09 -25.71
C SER A 37 -11.04 -14.40 -24.35
N ILE A 38 -10.41 -13.22 -24.36
CA ILE A 38 -10.24 -12.37 -23.16
C ILE A 38 -11.60 -12.06 -22.51
N GLN A 39 -12.63 -11.79 -23.32
CA GLN A 39 -13.98 -11.50 -22.81
C GLN A 39 -14.63 -12.74 -22.15
N ALA A 40 -14.41 -13.94 -22.69
CA ALA A 40 -14.91 -15.17 -22.09
C ALA A 40 -14.23 -15.46 -20.75
N ARG A 41 -12.92 -15.25 -20.64
CA ARG A 41 -12.17 -15.37 -19.37
C ARG A 41 -12.64 -14.35 -18.34
N LYS A 42 -12.78 -13.09 -18.74
CA LYS A 42 -13.35 -12.03 -17.90
C LYS A 42 -14.73 -12.39 -17.37
N LYS A 43 -15.65 -12.83 -18.24
CA LYS A 43 -17.00 -13.24 -17.84
C LYS A 43 -16.98 -14.46 -16.93
N HIS A 44 -16.08 -15.41 -17.17
CA HIS A 44 -15.90 -16.57 -16.32
C HIS A 44 -15.41 -16.17 -14.92
N LYS A 45 -14.32 -15.39 -14.83
CA LYS A 45 -13.76 -14.86 -13.57
C LYS A 45 -14.82 -14.09 -12.78
N GLU A 46 -15.55 -13.18 -13.42
CA GLU A 46 -16.64 -12.45 -12.76
C GLU A 46 -17.75 -13.38 -12.23
N LYS A 47 -18.15 -14.39 -13.02
CA LYS A 47 -19.14 -15.38 -12.60
C LYS A 47 -18.65 -16.18 -11.39
N THR A 48 -17.39 -16.62 -11.40
CA THR A 48 -16.78 -17.40 -10.32
C THR A 48 -16.72 -16.61 -9.01
N LEU A 49 -16.31 -15.35 -9.08
CA LEU A 49 -16.25 -14.43 -7.93
C LEU A 49 -17.65 -14.21 -7.34
N ARG A 50 -18.65 -13.92 -8.18
CA ARG A 50 -20.03 -13.71 -7.72
C ARG A 50 -20.67 -14.97 -7.13
N HIS A 51 -20.33 -16.14 -7.65
CA HIS A 51 -20.88 -17.42 -7.17
C HIS A 51 -20.32 -17.82 -5.80
N ASN A 52 -19.14 -17.32 -5.45
CA ASN A 52 -18.45 -17.61 -4.20
C ASN A 52 -18.05 -16.28 -3.52
N PRO A 53 -19.03 -15.54 -2.97
CA PRO A 53 -18.72 -14.30 -2.26
C PRO A 53 -17.83 -14.57 -1.04
N ASP A 54 -17.05 -13.57 -0.64
CA ASP A 54 -16.18 -13.60 0.54
C ASP A 54 -15.16 -14.75 0.52
N VAL A 55 -14.74 -15.16 -0.69
CA VAL A 55 -13.64 -16.10 -0.95
C VAL A 55 -12.50 -15.35 -1.63
N LEU A 56 -11.30 -15.46 -1.06
CA LEU A 56 -10.11 -14.80 -1.57
C LEU A 56 -9.51 -15.57 -2.74
N TYR A 57 -9.33 -14.90 -3.88
CA TYR A 57 -8.69 -15.49 -5.05
C TYR A 57 -7.35 -14.84 -5.35
N ALA A 58 -6.31 -15.65 -5.52
CA ALA A 58 -4.99 -15.21 -5.96
C ALA A 58 -4.91 -15.13 -7.48
N ASP A 59 -4.34 -14.02 -7.97
CA ASP A 59 -3.88 -13.85 -9.34
C ASP A 59 -2.35 -14.01 -9.36
N TYR A 60 -1.86 -14.84 -10.28
CA TYR A 60 -0.43 -15.14 -10.40
C TYR A 60 0.12 -14.66 -11.74
N ILE A 61 1.34 -14.13 -11.70
CA ILE A 61 2.11 -13.81 -12.90
C ILE A 61 3.31 -14.75 -13.00
N GLN A 62 3.72 -15.06 -14.21
CA GLN A 62 4.93 -15.83 -14.45
C GLN A 62 6.06 -14.86 -14.83
N LEU A 63 7.00 -14.66 -13.91
CA LEU A 63 8.17 -13.82 -14.11
C LEU A 63 9.42 -14.70 -14.04
N ASN A 64 10.23 -14.71 -15.10
CA ASN A 64 11.46 -15.52 -15.19
C ASN A 64 11.22 -17.02 -14.91
N GLY A 65 10.10 -17.57 -15.38
CA GLY A 65 9.71 -18.96 -15.14
C GLY A 65 9.18 -19.27 -13.74
N LYS A 66 9.32 -18.35 -12.79
CA LYS A 66 8.74 -18.44 -11.44
C LYS A 66 7.33 -17.88 -11.43
N LYS A 67 6.40 -18.61 -10.81
CA LYS A 67 5.04 -18.15 -10.52
C LYS A 67 5.09 -17.29 -9.26
N THR A 68 4.70 -16.02 -9.39
CA THR A 68 4.69 -15.05 -8.28
C THR A 68 3.28 -14.53 -8.10
N LYS A 69 2.83 -14.44 -6.85
CA LYS A 69 1.53 -13.88 -6.51
C LYS A 69 1.53 -12.37 -6.79
N ASN A 70 0.54 -11.89 -7.53
CA ASN A 70 0.49 -10.50 -8.01
C ASN A 70 -0.64 -9.70 -7.37
N ASN A 71 -1.83 -10.29 -7.25
CA ASN A 71 -2.98 -9.59 -6.66
C ASN A 71 -3.88 -10.60 -5.93
N PHE A 72 -4.71 -10.09 -5.01
CA PHE A 72 -5.93 -10.79 -4.62
C PHE A 72 -7.18 -10.12 -5.14
N ILE A 73 -8.22 -10.92 -5.33
CA ILE A 73 -9.54 -10.45 -5.68
C ILE A 73 -10.60 -11.27 -4.96
N PHE A 74 -11.61 -10.59 -4.43
CA PHE A 74 -12.82 -11.24 -3.94
C PHE A 74 -14.04 -10.38 -4.24
N HIS A 75 -15.22 -10.98 -4.14
CA HIS A 75 -16.50 -10.29 -4.29
C HIS A 75 -17.28 -10.39 -2.98
N THR A 76 -17.94 -9.32 -2.57
CA THR A 76 -18.80 -9.28 -1.39
C THR A 76 -20.04 -8.44 -1.67
N THR A 77 -21.13 -8.76 -0.98
CA THR A 77 -22.31 -7.87 -0.92
C THR A 77 -22.22 -6.88 0.23
N MET A 78 -21.29 -7.06 1.17
CA MET A 78 -21.15 -6.28 2.40
C MET A 78 -19.96 -5.32 2.35
N ILE A 79 -19.97 -4.40 1.36
CA ILE A 79 -18.83 -3.49 1.13
C ILE A 79 -18.51 -2.65 2.37
N SER A 80 -19.53 -2.14 3.06
CA SER A 80 -19.35 -1.31 4.27
C SER A 80 -18.67 -2.08 5.39
N ALA A 81 -19.16 -3.27 5.71
CA ALA A 81 -18.61 -4.11 6.78
C ALA A 81 -17.15 -4.50 6.50
N TRP A 82 -16.84 -4.92 5.27
CA TRP A 82 -15.45 -5.22 4.89
C TRP A 82 -14.54 -4.01 5.00
N LYS A 83 -15.00 -2.83 4.58
CA LYS A 83 -14.23 -1.58 4.76
C LYS A 83 -13.99 -1.27 6.22
N SER A 84 -15.01 -1.39 7.06
CA SER A 84 -14.91 -1.15 8.51
C SER A 84 -13.92 -2.12 9.14
N ALA A 85 -14.07 -3.43 8.89
CA ALA A 85 -13.18 -4.46 9.40
C ALA A 85 -11.71 -4.23 9.00
N ILE A 86 -11.46 -3.86 7.74
CA ILE A 86 -10.10 -3.52 7.27
C ILE A 86 -9.57 -2.27 8.00
N CYS A 87 -10.37 -1.21 8.11
CA CYS A 87 -9.95 0.03 8.77
C CYS A 87 -9.75 -0.11 10.28
N GLU A 88 -10.38 -1.09 10.92
CA GLU A 88 -10.16 -1.42 12.33
C GLU A 88 -8.91 -2.28 12.54
N GLU A 89 -8.58 -3.14 11.57
CA GLU A 89 -7.41 -4.02 11.66
C GLU A 89 -6.09 -3.28 11.42
N TYR A 90 -6.10 -2.30 10.53
CA TYR A 90 -4.90 -1.52 10.19
C TYR A 90 -4.95 -0.12 10.82
N THR A 91 -3.89 0.24 11.55
CA THR A 91 -3.80 1.53 12.27
C THR A 91 -3.75 2.74 11.35
N HIS A 92 -3.08 2.63 10.20
CA HIS A 92 -2.82 3.73 9.27
C HIS A 92 -3.43 3.42 7.90
N VAL A 93 -4.67 3.87 7.70
CA VAL A 93 -5.42 3.67 6.45
C VAL A 93 -5.88 5.00 5.86
N PHE A 94 -5.38 5.34 4.68
CA PHE A 94 -5.86 6.48 3.90
C PHE A 94 -7.01 6.07 3.00
N LYS A 95 -8.06 6.89 2.95
CA LYS A 95 -9.28 6.64 2.18
C LYS A 95 -9.38 7.63 1.04
N GLU A 96 -9.58 7.13 -0.17
CA GLU A 96 -9.74 7.95 -1.36
C GLU A 96 -10.96 7.49 -2.17
N GLY A 97 -11.74 8.44 -2.67
CA GLY A 97 -12.88 8.14 -3.55
C GLY A 97 -12.41 7.96 -4.99
N ILE A 98 -12.83 6.88 -5.65
CA ILE A 98 -12.49 6.63 -7.07
C ILE A 98 -13.75 6.32 -7.87
N GLY A 99 -14.41 7.36 -8.41
CA GLY A 99 -15.57 7.21 -9.28
C GLY A 99 -16.65 6.26 -8.74
N ARG A 100 -16.69 5.02 -9.25
CA ARG A 100 -17.64 3.96 -8.83
C ARG A 100 -17.13 3.10 -7.66
N GLY A 101 -16.35 3.66 -6.76
CA GLY A 101 -15.72 2.91 -5.67
C GLY A 101 -14.86 3.78 -4.76
N GLY A 102 -13.91 3.15 -4.09
CA GLY A 102 -12.86 3.84 -3.36
C GLY A 102 -11.60 3.00 -3.25
N ARG A 103 -10.54 3.64 -2.76
CA ARG A 103 -9.22 3.06 -2.54
C ARG A 103 -8.87 3.24 -1.07
N LEU A 104 -8.36 2.17 -0.47
CA LEU A 104 -7.75 2.16 0.85
C LEU A 104 -6.26 1.94 0.66
N THR A 105 -5.45 2.83 1.22
CA THR A 105 -3.99 2.76 1.15
C THR A 105 -3.48 2.51 2.57
N ILE A 106 -2.87 1.35 2.78
CA ILE A 106 -2.36 0.92 4.10
C ILE A 106 -0.87 1.22 4.15
N CYS A 107 -0.43 1.93 5.19
CA CYS A 107 0.96 2.34 5.40
C CYS A 107 1.49 1.78 6.73
N GLU A 108 2.81 1.61 6.85
CA GLU A 108 3.42 1.17 8.12
C GLU A 108 3.33 2.25 9.20
N ASN A 109 3.46 3.51 8.79
CA ASN A 109 3.55 4.65 9.68
C ASN A 109 2.85 5.87 9.07
N GLU A 110 2.20 6.67 9.91
CA GLU A 110 1.36 7.83 9.52
C GLU A 110 2.12 8.90 8.73
N MET A 111 3.42 9.08 9.01
CA MET A 111 4.19 10.25 8.59
C MET A 111 5.14 10.02 7.39
N LEU A 112 5.31 8.79 6.91
CA LEU A 112 6.47 8.46 6.05
C LEU A 112 6.17 7.76 4.71
N ASP A 113 4.95 7.26 4.45
CA ASP A 113 4.79 6.22 3.42
C ASP A 113 3.56 6.32 2.51
N THR A 114 3.04 7.53 2.23
CA THR A 114 2.04 7.65 1.16
C THR A 114 2.61 7.30 -0.23
N ASP A 115 3.92 7.45 -0.41
CA ASP A 115 4.60 7.15 -1.67
C ASP A 115 4.95 5.66 -1.83
N ASN A 116 5.07 4.91 -0.73
CA ASN A 116 5.33 3.46 -0.73
C ASN A 116 4.36 2.74 0.23
N PRO A 117 3.08 2.57 -0.15
CA PRO A 117 2.15 1.83 0.68
C PRO A 117 2.57 0.36 0.82
N ILE A 118 2.20 -0.26 1.95
CA ILE A 118 2.37 -1.71 2.16
C ILE A 118 1.35 -2.50 1.34
N LEU A 119 0.15 -1.94 1.21
CA LEU A 119 -0.95 -2.60 0.53
C LEU A 119 -1.96 -1.57 0.01
N THR A 120 -2.32 -1.71 -1.27
CA THR A 120 -3.40 -0.93 -1.87
C THR A 120 -4.63 -1.81 -2.09
N ILE A 121 -5.76 -1.42 -1.49
CA ILE A 121 -7.04 -2.12 -1.61
C ILE A 121 -8.03 -1.23 -2.34
N THR A 122 -8.38 -1.61 -3.57
CA THR A 122 -9.39 -0.94 -4.37
C THR A 122 -10.71 -1.69 -4.25
N TYR A 123 -11.79 -1.01 -3.90
CA TYR A 123 -13.13 -1.59 -3.85
C TYR A 123 -14.09 -0.86 -4.78
N TYR A 124 -14.93 -1.62 -5.45
CA TYR A 124 -15.94 -1.09 -6.37
C TYR A 124 -17.33 -1.25 -5.79
N THR A 125 -18.22 -0.32 -6.11
CA THR A 125 -19.65 -0.32 -5.74
C THR A 125 -20.40 -1.60 -6.12
N LYS A 126 -19.88 -2.38 -7.07
CA LYS A 126 -20.45 -3.69 -7.43
C LYS A 126 -20.01 -4.85 -6.54
N GLY A 127 -19.25 -4.59 -5.47
CA GLY A 127 -18.84 -5.60 -4.51
C GLY A 127 -17.46 -6.20 -4.73
N THR A 128 -16.73 -5.82 -5.77
CA THR A 128 -15.39 -6.36 -6.04
C THR A 128 -14.33 -5.62 -5.23
N PHE A 129 -13.50 -6.36 -4.50
CA PHE A 129 -12.27 -5.87 -3.87
C PHE A 129 -11.07 -6.41 -4.64
N LEU A 130 -10.11 -5.55 -4.94
CA LEU A 130 -8.84 -5.85 -5.59
C LEU A 130 -7.70 -5.37 -4.69
N LEU A 131 -6.79 -6.27 -4.35
CA LEU A 131 -5.66 -6.00 -3.48
C LEU A 131 -4.38 -6.15 -4.28
N GLN A 132 -3.54 -5.13 -4.25
CA GLN A 132 -2.33 -5.06 -5.07
C GLN A 132 -1.16 -4.62 -4.19
N ASP A 133 -0.10 -5.43 -4.19
CA ASP A 133 1.22 -5.07 -3.67
C ASP A 133 2.24 -6.17 -3.99
N ASN A 134 3.40 -6.10 -3.36
CA ASN A 134 4.41 -7.15 -3.35
C ASN A 134 3.90 -8.45 -2.68
N GLU A 135 4.56 -9.57 -3.00
CA GLU A 135 4.19 -10.91 -2.56
C GLU A 135 4.19 -11.07 -1.02
N ALA A 136 5.08 -10.38 -0.31
CA ALA A 136 5.15 -10.46 1.15
C ALA A 136 3.92 -9.81 1.80
N SER A 137 3.55 -8.60 1.37
CA SER A 137 2.33 -7.92 1.84
C SER A 137 1.06 -8.71 1.55
N LEU A 138 0.99 -9.33 0.37
CA LEU A 138 -0.13 -10.22 0.02
C LEU A 138 -0.14 -11.44 0.95
N ASN A 139 0.99 -12.10 1.19
CA ASN A 139 1.01 -13.24 2.12
C ASN A 139 0.53 -12.85 3.53
N SER A 140 0.96 -11.69 4.05
CA SER A 140 0.47 -11.18 5.33
C SER A 140 -1.04 -10.92 5.33
N PHE A 141 -1.59 -10.36 4.24
CA PHE A 141 -3.04 -10.15 4.14
C PHE A 141 -3.82 -11.48 4.10
N GLU A 142 -3.29 -12.51 3.43
CA GLU A 142 -3.90 -13.84 3.36
C GLU A 142 -4.06 -14.49 4.75
N GLU A 143 -3.08 -14.30 5.63
CA GLU A 143 -3.12 -14.77 7.02
C GLU A 143 -4.21 -14.07 7.85
N ILE A 144 -4.44 -12.78 7.58
CA ILE A 144 -5.41 -11.94 8.30
C ILE A 144 -6.83 -12.07 7.72
N PHE A 145 -6.98 -12.53 6.47
CA PHE A 145 -8.27 -12.61 5.80
C PHE A 145 -9.36 -13.39 6.57
N PRO A 146 -9.09 -14.56 7.20
CA PRO A 146 -10.08 -15.26 8.01
C PRO A 146 -10.56 -14.44 9.22
N LEU A 147 -9.67 -13.66 9.85
CA LEU A 147 -10.02 -12.79 10.97
C LEU A 147 -10.96 -11.66 10.53
N LEU A 148 -10.65 -11.01 9.40
CA LEU A 148 -11.52 -9.99 8.81
C LEU A 148 -12.88 -10.55 8.45
N LYS A 149 -12.92 -11.74 7.83
CA LYS A 149 -14.16 -12.42 7.47
C LYS A 149 -15.03 -12.70 8.69
N ALA A 150 -14.44 -13.20 9.78
CA ALA A 150 -15.17 -13.43 11.03
C ALA A 150 -15.74 -12.14 11.64
N LYS A 151 -15.02 -11.01 11.57
CA LYS A 151 -15.52 -9.68 11.99
C LYS A 151 -16.73 -9.25 11.16
N VAL A 152 -16.66 -9.42 9.85
CA VAL A 152 -17.74 -9.08 8.91
C VAL A 152 -18.99 -9.95 9.15
N GLU A 153 -18.81 -11.25 9.40
CA GLU A 153 -19.91 -12.16 9.72
C GLU A 153 -20.59 -11.81 11.04
N LYS A 154 -19.82 -11.39 12.05
CA LYS A 154 -20.35 -10.92 13.33
C LYS A 154 -21.22 -9.66 13.19
N GLU A 155 -20.78 -8.67 12.42
CA GLU A 155 -21.54 -7.43 12.16
C GLU A 155 -22.90 -7.73 11.49
N ARG A 156 -22.93 -8.75 10.62
CA ARG A 156 -24.17 -9.20 9.96
C ARG A 156 -25.19 -9.70 10.98
N ASP A 157 -24.75 -10.47 11.96
CA ASP A 157 -25.63 -11.13 12.91
C ASP A 157 -26.12 -10.14 13.99
N GLU A 158 -25.29 -9.17 14.41
CA GLU A 158 -25.66 -8.12 15.38
C GLU A 158 -26.73 -7.15 14.86
N THR A 159 -26.69 -6.82 13.57
CA THR A 159 -27.66 -5.91 12.94
C THR A 159 -29.09 -6.45 13.00
N HIS A 160 -29.26 -7.77 13.22
CA HIS A 160 -30.56 -8.42 13.22
C HIS A 160 -31.22 -8.59 14.61
N VAL A 161 -30.51 -8.28 15.71
CA VAL A 161 -30.94 -8.62 17.09
C VAL A 161 -31.39 -7.41 17.93
N ASN A 162 -31.03 -6.17 17.58
CA ASN A 162 -31.33 -4.98 18.39
C ASN A 162 -32.77 -4.42 18.25
N CYS A 163 -33.77 -5.27 18.12
CA CYS A 163 -35.18 -4.85 18.05
C CYS A 163 -36.09 -5.66 18.99
N THR A 164 -35.69 -5.79 20.26
CA THR A 164 -36.60 -6.32 21.29
C THR A 164 -36.50 -5.45 22.55
N ASP A 165 -37.54 -4.64 22.75
CA ASP A 165 -37.85 -3.93 23.99
C ASP A 165 -37.77 -4.85 25.20
N SER A 166 -37.10 -4.41 26.26
CA SER A 166 -37.24 -4.98 27.59
C SER A 166 -37.29 -3.84 28.61
N GLU A 167 -38.45 -3.20 28.70
CA GLU A 167 -38.89 -2.54 29.93
C GLU A 167 -39.28 -3.64 30.94
N GLU A 168 -38.82 -3.55 32.19
CA GLU A 168 -39.74 -3.48 33.34
C GLU A 168 -38.96 -3.17 34.64
N GLU A 169 -39.40 -2.10 35.28
CA GLU A 169 -38.98 -1.53 36.55
C GLU A 169 -39.69 -2.24 37.72
N GLY A 170 -39.12 -2.21 38.94
CA GLY A 170 -39.88 -2.61 40.13
C GLY A 170 -39.14 -2.46 41.46
N PRO A 171 -39.41 -1.41 42.27
CA PRO A 171 -38.84 -1.24 43.59
C PRO A 171 -39.80 -1.76 44.69
N VAL A 172 -39.36 -2.75 45.48
CA VAL A 172 -40.12 -3.28 46.63
C VAL A 172 -39.36 -2.98 47.93
N ASN A 173 -39.96 -2.15 48.77
CA ASN A 173 -39.52 -1.82 50.14
C ASN A 173 -39.94 -2.93 51.13
N PRO A 174 -39.05 -3.44 52.00
CA PRO A 174 -39.43 -4.24 53.16
C PRO A 174 -39.30 -3.48 54.49
N THR A 175 -40.28 -3.73 55.35
CA THR A 175 -40.49 -3.26 56.73
C THR A 175 -39.40 -3.75 57.69
N PRO A 176 -38.91 -2.95 58.67
CA PRO A 176 -37.81 -3.34 59.53
C PRO A 176 -38.24 -4.31 60.63
N SER A 177 -37.59 -5.47 60.65
CA SER A 177 -37.67 -6.53 61.66
C SER A 177 -36.58 -6.35 62.74
N PRO A 178 -36.63 -7.09 63.88
CA PRO A 178 -35.84 -6.86 65.10
C PRO A 178 -34.30 -7.05 64.98
N SER A 179 -33.76 -7.14 63.77
CA SER A 179 -32.33 -7.33 63.45
C SER A 179 -31.50 -6.04 63.43
N GLU A 180 -32.12 -4.88 63.65
CA GLU A 180 -31.46 -3.55 63.56
C GLU A 180 -30.39 -3.32 64.64
N HIS A 181 -30.52 -3.93 65.82
CA HIS A 181 -29.50 -3.76 66.88
C HIS A 181 -28.18 -4.45 66.54
N GLN A 182 -28.22 -5.63 65.93
CA GLN A 182 -27.02 -6.34 65.51
C GLN A 182 -26.30 -5.65 64.33
N LEU A 183 -27.08 -4.99 63.47
CA LEU A 183 -26.55 -4.16 62.39
C LEU A 183 -25.87 -2.89 62.90
N ARG A 184 -26.41 -2.25 63.95
CA ARG A 184 -25.77 -1.06 64.55
C ARG A 184 -24.42 -1.36 65.18
N ASP A 185 -24.30 -2.47 65.89
CA ASP A 185 -23.01 -2.87 66.48
C ASP A 185 -21.99 -3.24 65.39
N SER A 186 -22.45 -3.88 64.31
CA SER A 186 -21.61 -4.17 63.13
C SER A 186 -21.16 -2.89 62.41
N LEU A 187 -22.02 -1.88 62.35
CA LEU A 187 -21.70 -0.55 61.77
C LEU A 187 -20.68 0.22 62.61
N ALA A 188 -20.79 0.17 63.94
CA ALA A 188 -19.83 0.81 64.84
C ALA A 188 -18.43 0.18 64.74
N LEU A 189 -18.35 -1.15 64.56
CA LEU A 189 -17.09 -1.84 64.32
C LEU A 189 -16.47 -1.44 62.97
N LEU A 190 -17.30 -1.34 61.92
CA LEU A 190 -16.88 -0.89 60.60
C LEU A 190 -16.35 0.55 60.63
N GLU A 191 -17.02 1.44 61.38
CA GLU A 191 -16.60 2.84 61.53
C GLU A 191 -15.22 2.96 62.17
N LEU A 192 -14.92 2.11 63.17
CA LEU A 192 -13.62 2.01 63.80
C LEU A 192 -12.54 1.55 62.81
N ASP A 193 -12.81 0.49 62.05
CA ASP A 193 -11.90 -0.01 61.01
C ASP A 193 -11.64 1.04 59.93
N PHE A 194 -12.65 1.83 59.56
CA PHE A 194 -12.52 2.94 58.62
C PHE A 194 -11.65 4.08 59.17
N THR A 195 -11.74 4.38 60.47
CA THR A 195 -10.86 5.38 61.09
C THR A 195 -9.41 4.92 61.13
N GLU A 196 -9.14 3.66 61.51
CA GLU A 196 -7.78 3.11 61.55
C GLU A 196 -7.16 3.01 60.15
N PHE A 197 -7.96 2.61 59.15
CA PHE A 197 -7.52 2.58 57.75
C PHE A 197 -7.15 3.99 57.26
N ARG A 198 -7.96 5.00 57.57
CA ARG A 198 -7.71 6.40 57.19
C ARG A 198 -6.39 6.90 57.77
N GLU A 199 -6.15 6.65 59.06
CA GLU A 199 -4.93 7.08 59.75
C GLU A 199 -3.69 6.37 59.20
N ARG A 200 -3.76 5.06 58.92
CA ARG A 200 -2.68 4.31 58.24
C ARG A 200 -2.40 4.79 56.83
N THR A 201 -3.41 5.28 56.12
CA THR A 201 -3.25 5.81 54.76
C THR A 201 -2.62 7.19 54.81
N GLN A 202 -3.02 8.03 55.78
CA GLN A 202 -2.51 9.39 55.95
C GLN A 202 -1.07 9.42 56.47
N ALA A 203 -0.68 8.48 57.33
CA ALA A 203 0.69 8.32 57.82
C ALA A 203 1.65 7.69 56.80
N LYS A 204 1.12 7.07 55.73
CA LYS A 204 1.91 6.45 54.65
C LYS A 204 2.06 7.34 53.41
N LEU A 205 1.46 8.54 53.36
CA LEU A 205 1.80 9.51 52.32
C LEU A 205 3.26 9.92 52.55
N PRO A 206 4.21 9.50 51.67
CA PRO A 206 5.57 9.98 51.74
C PRO A 206 5.54 11.51 51.60
N ASP A 207 6.47 12.19 52.25
CA ASP A 207 6.64 13.64 52.26
C ASP A 207 6.27 14.25 50.90
N ALA A 208 5.08 14.86 50.82
CA ALA A 208 4.45 15.29 49.57
C ALA A 208 5.33 16.27 48.78
N HIS A 209 6.30 16.90 49.45
CA HIS A 209 7.32 17.73 48.84
C HIS A 209 8.26 16.92 47.92
N ASN A 210 8.70 15.73 48.34
CA ASN A 210 9.59 14.87 47.57
C ASN A 210 8.90 14.28 46.33
N THR A 211 7.61 13.94 46.44
CA THR A 211 6.82 13.48 45.30
C THR A 211 6.63 14.59 44.25
N ASN A 212 6.42 15.85 44.68
CA ASN A 212 6.31 16.97 43.75
C ASN A 212 7.61 17.27 43.00
N ILE A 213 8.77 17.16 43.67
CA ILE A 213 10.08 17.31 43.01
C ILE A 213 10.26 16.23 41.95
N TYR A 214 10.00 14.97 42.30
CA TYR A 214 10.11 13.86 41.35
C TYR A 214 9.16 14.00 40.15
N ILE A 215 7.93 14.44 40.38
CA ILE A 215 6.97 14.72 39.29
C ILE A 215 7.50 15.84 38.38
N GLN A 216 8.14 16.86 38.95
CA GLN A 216 8.72 17.95 38.16
C GLN A 216 9.93 17.48 37.33
N GLU A 217 10.83 16.69 37.90
CA GLU A 217 11.96 16.09 37.18
C GLU A 217 11.47 15.23 35.99
N LEU A 218 10.46 14.38 36.20
CA LEU A 218 9.86 13.59 35.12
C LEU A 218 9.23 14.46 34.03
N LYS A 219 8.60 15.59 34.39
CA LYS A 219 8.05 16.54 33.41
C LYS A 219 9.15 17.17 32.57
N ASP A 220 10.25 17.57 33.20
CA ASP A 220 11.39 18.18 32.53
C ASP A 220 12.09 17.18 31.61
N GLU A 221 12.27 15.93 32.04
CA GLU A 221 12.80 14.84 31.21
C GLU A 221 11.90 14.56 30.00
N LEU A 222 10.59 14.50 30.19
CA LEU A 222 9.63 14.27 29.11
C LEU A 222 9.64 15.44 28.11
N GLN A 223 9.74 16.67 28.60
CA GLN A 223 9.86 17.86 27.75
C GLN A 223 11.18 17.87 26.96
N GLN A 224 12.29 17.47 27.59
CA GLN A 224 13.58 17.36 26.93
C GLN A 224 13.59 16.25 25.87
N LEU A 225 13.01 15.08 26.18
CA LEU A 225 12.86 13.98 25.24
C LEU A 225 12.03 14.41 24.03
N LYS A 226 10.89 15.08 24.26
CA LYS A 226 10.05 15.63 23.20
C LYS A 226 10.81 16.61 22.29
N LYS A 227 11.62 17.49 22.87
CA LYS A 227 12.46 18.44 22.13
C LYS A 227 13.50 17.72 21.28
N ASN A 228 14.19 16.72 21.86
CA ASN A 228 15.20 15.93 21.16
C ASN A 228 14.58 15.16 19.99
N THR A 229 13.48 14.44 20.22
CA THR A 229 12.75 13.71 19.16
C THR A 229 12.29 14.64 18.04
N SER A 230 11.74 15.81 18.38
CA SER A 230 11.36 16.81 17.38
C SER A 230 12.55 17.28 16.55
N SER A 231 13.71 17.53 17.17
CA SER A 231 14.93 17.91 16.47
C SER A 231 15.38 16.80 15.52
N SER A 232 15.44 15.54 15.97
CA SER A 232 15.81 14.39 15.14
C SER A 232 14.86 14.18 13.96
N ILE A 233 13.54 14.35 14.17
CA ILE A 233 12.56 14.27 13.07
C ILE A 233 12.82 15.36 12.03
N THR A 234 13.09 16.61 12.44
CA THR A 234 13.37 17.69 11.49
C THR A 234 14.66 17.48 10.70
N GLU A 235 15.69 16.89 11.33
CA GLU A 235 16.94 16.55 10.67
C GLU A 235 16.75 15.40 9.67
N LEU A 236 16.06 14.34 10.07
CA LEU A 236 15.73 13.22 9.19
C LEU A 236 14.85 13.66 8.01
N THR A 237 13.88 14.53 8.24
CA THR A 237 13.04 15.10 7.17
C THR A 237 13.87 15.92 6.18
N ARG A 238 14.92 16.61 6.67
CA ARG A 238 15.85 17.34 5.81
C ARG A 238 16.66 16.37 4.95
N THR A 239 17.28 15.35 5.54
CA THR A 239 18.10 14.38 4.80
C THR A 239 17.30 13.59 3.77
N ILE A 240 16.04 13.24 4.06
CA ILE A 240 15.14 12.61 3.08
C ILE A 240 14.92 13.52 1.87
N ARG A 241 14.66 14.82 2.08
CA ARG A 241 14.47 15.76 0.97
C ARG A 241 15.74 15.93 0.13
N ASP A 242 16.89 16.03 0.77
CA ASP A 242 18.18 16.16 0.09
C ASP A 242 18.46 14.90 -0.76
N LEU A 243 18.27 13.70 -0.21
CA LEU A 243 18.40 12.43 -0.94
C LEU A 243 17.40 12.30 -2.10
N GLN A 244 16.16 12.77 -1.93
CA GLN A 244 15.17 12.77 -3.01
C GLN A 244 15.62 13.66 -4.17
N GLU A 245 16.22 14.82 -3.89
CA GLU A 245 16.72 15.74 -4.91
C GLU A 245 17.96 15.19 -5.62
N GLU A 246 18.88 14.57 -4.88
CA GLU A 246 20.02 13.86 -5.46
C GLU A 246 19.56 12.70 -6.36
N ASN A 247 18.55 11.93 -5.95
CA ASN A 247 18.00 10.84 -6.76
C ASN A 247 17.39 11.36 -8.06
N ARG A 248 16.64 12.47 -8.01
CA ARG A 248 16.12 13.13 -9.22
C ARG A 248 17.25 13.57 -10.14
N THR A 249 18.31 14.16 -9.57
CA THR A 249 19.49 14.59 -10.33
C THR A 249 20.18 13.41 -11.02
N LEU A 250 20.38 12.30 -10.31
CA LEU A 250 20.99 11.08 -10.87
C LEU A 250 20.13 10.47 -11.99
N ARG A 251 18.81 10.43 -11.83
CA ARG A 251 17.90 9.95 -12.89
C ARG A 251 18.00 10.81 -14.15
N LEU A 252 18.10 12.13 -14.01
CA LEU A 252 18.30 13.05 -15.13
C LEU A 252 19.66 12.82 -15.82
N GLN A 253 20.72 12.56 -15.05
CA GLN A 253 22.04 12.23 -15.61
C GLN A 253 22.02 10.90 -16.37
N LEU A 254 21.35 9.87 -15.84
CA LEU A 254 21.17 8.59 -16.53
C LEU A 254 20.44 8.76 -17.86
N CYS A 255 19.33 9.51 -17.89
CA CYS A 255 18.59 9.78 -19.14
C CYS A 255 19.49 10.47 -20.19
N ARG A 256 20.30 11.46 -19.77
CA ARG A 256 21.24 12.14 -20.69
C ARG A 256 22.32 11.20 -21.22
N LEU A 257 22.84 10.31 -20.37
CA LEU A 257 23.83 9.32 -20.80
C LEU A 257 23.21 8.32 -21.78
N GLU A 258 21.99 7.87 -21.55
CA GLU A 258 21.25 7.00 -22.47
C GLU A 258 21.09 7.67 -23.83
N GLU A 259 20.62 8.92 -23.89
CA GLU A 259 20.52 9.70 -25.13
C GLU A 259 21.87 9.87 -25.85
N ASP A 260 22.95 10.13 -25.12
CA ASP A 260 24.29 10.28 -25.69
C ASP A 260 24.81 8.95 -26.26
N THR A 261 24.54 7.83 -25.58
CA THR A 261 24.89 6.50 -26.08
C THR A 261 24.08 6.12 -27.32
N GLU A 262 22.80 6.47 -27.37
CA GLU A 262 21.93 6.26 -28.53
C GLU A 262 22.43 7.06 -29.74
N LYS A 263 22.68 8.38 -29.57
CA LYS A 263 23.24 9.24 -30.63
C LYS A 263 24.57 8.73 -31.15
N LYS A 264 25.45 8.24 -30.26
CA LYS A 264 26.72 7.62 -30.68
C LYS A 264 26.46 6.34 -31.48
N GLY A 265 25.53 5.49 -31.05
CA GLY A 265 25.11 4.28 -31.77
C GLY A 265 24.57 4.58 -33.17
N GLU A 266 23.73 5.60 -33.33
CA GLU A 266 23.22 6.07 -34.62
C GLU A 266 24.34 6.60 -35.52
N ASN A 267 25.27 7.39 -34.96
CA ASN A 267 26.43 7.92 -35.70
C ASN A 267 27.34 6.79 -36.21
N PHE A 268 27.65 5.79 -35.38
CA PHE A 268 28.42 4.63 -35.80
C PHE A 268 27.68 3.82 -36.87
N SER A 269 26.37 3.62 -36.71
CA SER A 269 25.55 2.92 -37.70
C SER A 269 25.56 3.64 -39.06
N ARG A 270 25.50 4.98 -39.05
CA ARG A 270 25.60 5.80 -40.28
C ARG A 270 26.97 5.68 -40.94
N GLN A 271 28.06 5.75 -40.17
CA GLN A 271 29.42 5.56 -40.70
C GLN A 271 29.62 4.18 -41.30
N LEU A 272 29.11 3.12 -40.64
CA LEU A 272 29.17 1.76 -41.17
C LEU A 272 28.38 1.60 -42.47
N GLN A 273 27.19 2.21 -42.56
CA GLN A 273 26.40 2.21 -43.78
C GLN A 273 27.15 2.91 -44.92
N GLU A 274 27.75 4.07 -44.66
CA GLU A 274 28.52 4.82 -45.66
C GLU A 274 29.73 4.03 -46.17
N ILE A 275 30.50 3.38 -45.28
CA ILE A 275 31.62 2.51 -45.66
C ILE A 275 31.13 1.34 -46.52
N ASN A 276 30.01 0.71 -46.14
CA ASN A 276 29.43 -0.40 -46.89
C ASN A 276 28.98 0.04 -48.30
N ASP A 277 28.36 1.21 -48.43
CA ASP A 277 27.95 1.78 -49.71
C ASP A 277 29.16 2.09 -50.61
N GLN A 278 30.26 2.61 -50.04
CA GLN A 278 31.51 2.82 -50.76
C GLN A 278 32.12 1.50 -51.28
N LEU A 279 32.14 0.45 -50.44
CA LEU A 279 32.62 -0.87 -50.85
C LEU A 279 31.77 -1.48 -51.97
N GLN A 280 30.45 -1.37 -51.90
CA GLN A 280 29.56 -1.82 -52.96
C GLN A 280 29.77 -1.05 -54.27
N LYS A 281 29.96 0.27 -54.20
CA LYS A 281 30.24 1.10 -55.37
C LYS A 281 31.54 0.67 -56.05
N ASN A 282 32.63 0.55 -55.29
CA ASN A 282 33.93 0.10 -55.81
C ASN A 282 33.85 -1.30 -56.44
N THR A 283 33.06 -2.21 -55.87
CA THR A 283 32.86 -3.58 -56.42
C THR A 283 32.13 -3.57 -57.76
N LYS A 284 31.13 -2.70 -57.92
CA LYS A 284 30.39 -2.55 -59.18
C LYS A 284 31.29 -1.99 -60.29
N ASP A 285 32.13 -1.01 -59.98
CA ASP A 285 33.06 -0.41 -60.95
C ASP A 285 34.10 -1.43 -61.44
N ILE A 286 34.60 -2.31 -60.56
CA ILE A 286 35.52 -3.40 -60.94
C ILE A 286 34.82 -4.43 -61.84
N THR A 287 33.57 -4.78 -61.54
CA THR A 287 32.82 -5.81 -62.30
C THR A 287 32.47 -5.34 -63.71
N LEU A 288 32.23 -4.04 -63.91
CA LEU A 288 31.93 -3.47 -65.22
C LEU A 288 33.14 -3.52 -66.18
N HIS A 289 34.36 -3.49 -65.63
CA HIS A 289 35.59 -3.45 -66.43
C HIS A 289 36.02 -4.80 -67.02
N TYR A 290 35.45 -5.93 -66.56
CA TYR A 290 35.84 -7.28 -67.00
C TYR A 290 34.91 -7.92 -68.07
N ASN A 291 33.79 -7.28 -68.44
CA ASN A 291 32.83 -7.84 -69.41
C ASN A 291 33.08 -7.42 -70.88
N THR A 292 34.29 -7.00 -71.23
CA THR A 292 34.65 -6.69 -72.63
C THR A 292 35.86 -7.53 -73.07
N ALA A 293 35.66 -8.84 -73.25
CA ALA A 293 36.55 -9.65 -74.09
C ALA A 293 35.76 -10.78 -74.79
N PRO A 294 36.15 -11.14 -76.03
CA PRO A 294 35.34 -11.95 -76.94
C PRO A 294 35.45 -13.44 -76.63
N THR A 295 34.37 -14.16 -76.97
CA THR A 295 34.32 -15.62 -77.22
C THR A 295 35.61 -16.16 -77.83
N THR A 296 36.20 -17.22 -77.25
CA THR A 296 36.63 -18.45 -77.96
C THR A 296 36.99 -19.57 -76.95
N ASP A 297 36.32 -20.71 -77.15
CA ASP A 297 36.61 -22.12 -76.82
C ASP A 297 37.10 -22.66 -75.45
N LYS A 298 36.29 -23.63 -75.02
CA LYS A 298 36.51 -24.82 -74.15
C LYS A 298 37.87 -25.53 -74.38
N PRO A 299 38.46 -26.25 -73.40
CA PRO A 299 37.79 -27.43 -72.82
C PRO A 299 38.08 -27.82 -71.34
N ASN A 300 37.18 -28.70 -70.84
CA ASN A 300 37.30 -29.75 -69.83
C ASN A 300 38.53 -29.80 -68.90
N ALA A 301 38.31 -29.80 -67.59
CA ALA A 301 38.60 -30.94 -66.69
C ALA A 301 38.32 -30.62 -65.21
N THR A 302 37.49 -31.48 -64.60
CA THR A 302 37.70 -32.17 -63.31
C THR A 302 37.91 -31.37 -62.00
N ASN A 303 36.87 -31.41 -61.17
CA ASN A 303 36.81 -31.54 -59.70
C ASN A 303 37.89 -30.86 -58.84
N THR A 304 37.46 -29.89 -58.02
CA THR A 304 37.70 -29.93 -56.56
C THR A 304 36.61 -29.12 -55.88
N GLU A 305 35.79 -29.84 -55.14
CA GLU A 305 34.77 -29.38 -54.21
C GLU A 305 35.45 -28.62 -53.06
N CYS A 306 35.20 -27.31 -52.98
CA CYS A 306 35.46 -26.51 -51.78
C CYS A 306 34.15 -25.82 -51.43
N GLU A 307 33.51 -26.33 -50.37
CA GLU A 307 32.29 -25.79 -49.78
C GLU A 307 32.42 -24.30 -49.45
N PRO A 308 31.45 -23.45 -49.82
CA PRO A 308 31.31 -22.14 -49.22
C PRO A 308 30.52 -22.31 -47.93
N THR A 309 31.22 -22.42 -46.79
CA THR A 309 30.55 -22.45 -45.48
C THR A 309 29.84 -21.13 -45.25
N THR A 310 28.53 -21.21 -45.33
CA THR A 310 27.55 -20.18 -45.01
C THR A 310 27.46 -20.07 -43.48
N ASN A 311 27.67 -18.87 -42.92
CA ASN A 311 26.95 -18.30 -41.76
C ASN A 311 27.81 -17.24 -41.04
N LEU A 312 27.62 -15.98 -41.39
CA LEU A 312 27.76 -14.89 -40.43
C LEU A 312 26.34 -14.56 -39.96
N GLN A 313 25.88 -15.37 -39.02
CA GLN A 313 24.63 -15.14 -38.30
C GLN A 313 24.83 -13.89 -37.43
N GLN A 314 24.22 -12.81 -37.88
CA GLN A 314 24.18 -11.51 -37.22
C GLN A 314 23.51 -11.70 -35.85
N HIS A 315 24.31 -11.89 -34.81
CA HIS A 315 23.86 -11.96 -33.42
C HIS A 315 23.31 -10.57 -33.03
N ARG A 316 22.01 -10.37 -33.23
CA ARG A 316 21.26 -9.33 -32.53
C ARG A 316 21.28 -9.70 -31.04
N PRO A 317 21.72 -8.81 -30.13
CA PRO A 317 21.47 -9.03 -28.72
C PRO A 317 19.96 -9.03 -28.53
N HIS A 318 19.44 -10.18 -28.10
CA HIS A 318 18.05 -10.36 -27.75
C HIS A 318 17.81 -9.57 -26.46
N LEU A 319 17.41 -8.30 -26.59
CA LEU A 319 16.88 -7.54 -25.47
C LEU A 319 15.66 -8.31 -24.92
N PRO A 320 15.59 -8.56 -23.59
CA PRO A 320 14.41 -9.18 -23.01
C PRO A 320 13.20 -8.30 -23.28
N ASN A 321 12.14 -8.96 -23.74
CA ASN A 321 10.92 -8.36 -24.25
C ASN A 321 10.14 -7.65 -23.12
N LEU A 322 10.44 -6.36 -22.89
CA LEU A 322 9.74 -5.47 -21.96
C LEU A 322 8.23 -5.33 -22.25
N ASN A 323 7.76 -5.74 -23.44
CA ASN A 323 6.32 -5.70 -23.77
C ASN A 323 5.47 -6.76 -23.04
N LEU A 324 6.05 -7.80 -22.44
CA LEU A 324 5.24 -8.84 -21.78
C LEU A 324 4.62 -8.34 -20.47
N ILE A 325 5.31 -7.45 -19.74
CA ILE A 325 4.82 -6.87 -18.48
C ILE A 325 3.68 -5.86 -18.75
N GLN A 326 3.73 -5.16 -19.89
CA GLN A 326 2.65 -4.26 -20.31
C GLN A 326 1.36 -4.99 -20.72
N MET A 327 1.44 -6.19 -21.32
CA MET A 327 0.24 -6.90 -21.78
C MET A 327 -0.66 -7.45 -20.67
N PHE A 328 -0.11 -7.80 -19.50
CA PHE A 328 -0.92 -8.33 -18.39
C PHE A 328 -1.52 -7.22 -17.50
N SER A 329 -0.83 -6.08 -17.36
CA SER A 329 -1.44 -4.85 -16.85
C SER A 329 -2.58 -4.37 -17.77
N SER A 330 -2.43 -4.54 -19.08
CA SER A 330 -3.44 -4.15 -20.10
C SER A 330 -4.78 -4.87 -19.92
N SER A 331 -4.78 -6.13 -19.49
CA SER A 331 -6.04 -6.89 -19.31
C SER A 331 -6.92 -6.34 -18.16
N TRP A 332 -6.31 -5.67 -17.18
CA TRP A 332 -7.04 -5.02 -16.08
C TRP A 332 -7.25 -3.52 -16.30
N THR A 333 -6.32 -2.77 -16.90
CA THR A 333 -6.60 -1.41 -17.36
C THR A 333 -7.72 -1.38 -18.43
N LEU A 334 -7.89 -2.44 -19.23
CA LEU A 334 -9.08 -2.63 -20.09
C LEU A 334 -10.37 -2.94 -19.30
N MET A 335 -10.28 -3.56 -18.12
CA MET A 335 -11.43 -3.67 -17.21
C MET A 335 -11.78 -2.30 -16.62
N GLU A 336 -10.81 -1.51 -16.20
CA GLU A 336 -11.03 -0.15 -15.71
C GLU A 336 -11.71 0.73 -16.79
N ASN A 337 -11.24 0.63 -18.04
CA ASN A 337 -11.78 1.37 -19.19
C ASN A 337 -13.16 0.89 -19.69
N SER A 338 -13.63 -0.31 -19.33
CA SER A 338 -14.97 -0.82 -19.72
C SER A 338 -16.03 -0.64 -18.64
N TRP A 339 -15.63 -0.21 -17.44
CA TRP A 339 -16.53 0.02 -16.30
C TRP A 339 -16.79 1.52 -16.06
N ILE A 340 -16.02 2.38 -16.74
CA ILE A 340 -16.28 3.81 -16.91
C ILE A 340 -17.13 3.98 -18.19
N PRO A 341 -18.43 4.31 -18.11
CA PRO A 341 -19.14 4.75 -19.31
C PRO A 341 -18.51 6.07 -19.74
N ARG A 342 -18.06 6.17 -21.00
CA ARG A 342 -17.87 7.48 -21.64
C ARG A 342 -19.25 8.13 -21.75
N ASN A 343 -19.62 8.93 -20.75
CA ASN A 343 -20.75 9.84 -20.90
C ASN A 343 -20.34 10.95 -21.87
N SER A 344 -20.65 10.73 -23.15
CA SER A 344 -20.82 11.82 -24.10
C SER A 344 -22.26 12.31 -24.01
N SER A 345 -22.47 13.50 -23.45
CA SER A 345 -23.41 14.50 -23.97
C SER A 345 -23.49 15.70 -23.04
N HIS A 346 -23.13 16.85 -23.60
CA HIS A 346 -23.77 18.16 -23.42
C HIS A 346 -24.27 18.57 -22.03
N THR A 347 -23.58 19.55 -21.47
CA THR A 347 -24.23 20.77 -20.96
C THR A 347 -23.36 21.98 -21.30
N LYS A 348 -23.84 22.78 -22.24
CA LYS A 348 -23.51 24.21 -22.35
C LYS A 348 -24.41 24.91 -21.34
N GLU A 349 -23.84 25.64 -20.39
CA GLU A 349 -24.45 26.78 -19.69
C GLU A 349 -23.29 27.49 -18.97
N SER A 350 -22.79 28.59 -19.53
CA SER A 350 -23.27 29.96 -19.30
C SER A 350 -22.93 30.46 -17.90
N LEU A 351 -21.76 31.09 -17.74
CA LEU A 351 -21.56 32.10 -16.71
C LEU A 351 -20.79 33.29 -17.32
N GLN A 352 -21.54 34.37 -17.48
CA GLN A 352 -21.08 35.72 -17.78
C GLN A 352 -21.71 36.61 -16.70
N SER A 353 -20.89 37.52 -16.13
CA SER A 353 -21.22 38.55 -15.11
C SER A 353 -21.41 38.00 -13.67
N ASP A 354 -20.79 38.54 -12.62
CA ASP A 354 -20.64 39.96 -12.29
C ASP A 354 -19.28 40.39 -11.73
N VAL A 355 -18.88 41.58 -12.17
CA VAL A 355 -17.80 42.43 -11.67
C VAL A 355 -18.45 43.61 -10.94
N ALA A 356 -18.13 43.83 -9.67
CA ALA A 356 -18.09 45.14 -8.99
C ALA A 356 -17.47 44.92 -7.58
N GLN A 357 -16.23 45.36 -7.33
CA GLN A 357 -15.77 46.70 -6.93
C GLN A 357 -15.62 46.89 -5.41
N LEU A 358 -14.65 47.73 -5.04
CA LEU A 358 -14.24 48.27 -3.72
C LEU A 358 -13.14 47.47 -3.00
N ALA A 359 -12.02 48.03 -2.56
CA ALA A 359 -11.47 49.39 -2.66
C ALA A 359 -9.97 49.34 -2.31
N MET A 360 -9.14 50.09 -3.05
CA MET A 360 -7.84 50.58 -2.57
C MET A 360 -8.08 51.80 -1.65
N PRO A 361 -7.10 52.12 -0.80
CA PRO A 361 -6.56 53.48 -0.92
C PRO A 361 -5.03 53.50 -0.96
N THR A 362 -4.54 54.20 -1.98
CA THR A 362 -3.21 54.82 -2.09
C THR A 362 -3.09 56.06 -1.21
N ARG A 363 -1.91 56.25 -0.61
CA ARG A 363 -1.13 57.50 -0.37
C ARG A 363 -0.37 57.39 0.96
N SER A 364 0.82 57.92 1.19
CA SER A 364 1.89 58.57 0.40
C SER A 364 2.96 59.02 1.42
N SER A 365 4.12 59.45 0.90
CA SER A 365 5.15 60.32 1.52
C SER A 365 6.00 59.68 2.62
N GLU A 366 7.27 59.42 2.32
CA GLU A 366 8.42 60.32 2.58
C GLU A 366 8.74 60.43 4.08
N ASN A 367 9.89 59.89 4.49
CA ASN A 367 10.88 60.75 5.13
C ASN A 367 12.29 60.17 5.10
N SER A 368 13.20 61.10 4.83
CA SER A 368 14.65 61.05 4.85
C SER A 368 15.21 60.89 6.27
N GLN A 369 16.38 60.26 6.40
CA GLN A 369 17.53 60.62 7.26
C GLN A 369 18.48 59.41 7.30
N ASP A 370 19.62 59.45 6.61
CA ASP A 370 20.92 59.99 7.06
C ASP A 370 21.53 59.27 8.28
N THR A 371 22.66 58.61 7.97
CA THR A 371 23.85 58.14 8.72
C THR A 371 24.22 58.88 10.04
N PRO A 372 25.15 58.39 10.92
CA PRO A 372 26.36 57.60 10.62
C PRO A 372 26.89 56.57 11.67
N HIS A 373 27.98 55.91 11.25
CA HIS A 373 29.08 55.28 11.99
C HIS A 373 29.22 55.55 13.50
N VAL A 374 29.52 54.49 14.27
CA VAL A 374 30.53 54.51 15.35
C VAL A 374 31.32 53.20 15.37
N LEU A 375 32.64 53.35 15.53
CA LEU A 375 33.71 52.38 15.66
C LEU A 375 33.68 51.58 16.98
N SER A 376 34.28 50.40 16.92
CA SER A 376 35.17 49.75 17.90
C SER A 376 34.99 49.98 19.40
N LEU A 377 34.86 48.87 20.14
CA LEU A 377 35.86 48.41 21.10
C LEU A 377 35.94 46.89 21.08
#